data_AF-A0A7W1BAM0-F1
#
_entry.id   AF-A0A7W1BAM0-F1
#
_cell.length_a   1.000
_cell.length_b   1.000
_cell.length_c   1.000
_cell.angle_alpha   90.00
_cell.angle_beta   90.00
_cell.angle_gamma   90.00
#
_symmetry.space_group_name_H-M   'P 1'
#
loop_
_entity.id
_entity.type
_entity.pdbx_description
1 polymer ?
#
loop_
_entity_poly.entity_id
_entity_poly.type
_entity_poly.pdbx_seq_one_letter_code
_entity_poly.pdbx_strand_id
1 'polypeptide(L)' 'MPDIQKPMLYVSGPEPMVESMDGTLKKIGVPEERIKNDFFPGYQWP' A
#
# COMPACT_ATOMS: atom_id res chain seq x y z
N MET A 1 -15.13 14.28 7.70
CA MET A 1 -15.12 12.92 8.29
C MET A 1 -14.66 11.95 7.22
N PRO A 2 -13.79 10.95 7.51
CA PRO A 2 -13.36 9.96 6.53
C PRO A 2 -14.53 9.09 6.06
N ASP A 3 -14.54 8.69 4.78
CA ASP A 3 -15.52 7.74 4.26
C ASP A 3 -15.14 6.31 4.70
N ILE A 4 -15.77 5.85 5.78
CA ILE A 4 -15.48 4.56 6.41
C ILE A 4 -15.89 3.38 5.50
N GLN A 5 -16.80 3.61 4.54
CA GLN A 5 -17.19 2.59 3.55
C GLN A 5 -16.17 2.46 2.41
N LYS A 6 -15.36 3.51 2.21
CA LYS A 6 -14.31 3.57 1.20
C LYS A 6 -12.99 4.02 1.83
N PRO A 7 -12.42 3.23 2.77
CA PRO A 7 -11.18 3.63 3.43
C PRO A 7 -10.04 3.82 2.41
N MET A 8 -9.20 4.81 2.69
CA MET A 8 -7.87 4.93 2.13
C MET A 8 -6.95 3.96 2.86
N LEU A 9 -6.21 3.13 2.13
CA LEU A 9 -5.29 2.16 2.67
C LEU A 9 -3.86 2.71 2.54
N TYR A 10 -3.14 2.73 3.65
CA TYR A 10 -1.76 3.20 3.70
C TYR A 10 -0.86 2.00 3.97
N VAL A 11 0.14 1.79 3.13
CA VAL A 11 1.13 0.72 3.26
C VAL A 11 2.50 1.36 3.31
N SER A 12 3.18 1.22 4.45
CA SER A 12 4.55 1.73 4.65
C SER A 12 5.46 0.59 5.10
N GLY A 13 6.63 0.45 4.48
CA GLY A 13 7.58 -0.61 4.82
C GLY A 13 8.76 -0.75 3.86
N PRO A 14 9.51 -1.87 3.96
CA PRO A 14 10.45 -2.31 2.94
C PRO A 14 9.82 -2.36 1.54
N GLU A 15 10.54 -1.91 0.52
CA GLU A 15 10.10 -1.95 -0.88
C GLU A 15 9.46 -3.30 -1.29
N PRO A 16 10.09 -4.49 -1.08
CA PRO A 16 9.49 -5.76 -1.49
C PRO A 16 8.18 -6.09 -0.74
N MET A 17 8.06 -5.65 0.50
CA MET A 17 6.83 -5.85 1.29
C MET A 17 5.71 -4.95 0.75
N VAL A 18 6.01 -3.69 0.49
CA VAL A 18 5.04 -2.71 -0.01
C VAL A 18 4.55 -3.11 -1.39
N GLU A 19 5.43 -3.52 -2.30
CA GLU A 19 5.06 -4.04 -3.62
C GLU A 19 4.20 -5.31 -3.55
N SER A 20 4.57 -6.26 -2.68
CA SER A 20 3.79 -7.49 -2.48
C SER A 20 2.38 -7.19 -1.95
N MET A 21 2.26 -6.23 -1.02
CA MET A 21 0.98 -5.84 -0.46
C MET A 21 0.14 -5.06 -1.47
N ASP A 22 0.72 -4.10 -2.20
CA ASP A 22 0.07 -3.38 -3.29
C ASP A 22 -0.55 -4.33 -4.32
N GLY A 23 0.24 -5.31 -4.78
CA GLY A 23 -0.23 -6.33 -5.72
C GLY A 23 -1.36 -7.18 -5.15
N THR A 24 -1.34 -7.50 -3.85
CA THR A 24 -2.41 -8.25 -3.18
C THR A 24 -3.69 -7.42 -3.08
N LEU A 25 -3.58 -6.15 -2.68
CA LEU A 25 -4.72 -5.23 -2.56
C LEU A 25 -5.41 -5.01 -3.92
N LYS A 26 -4.62 -4.83 -4.99
CA LYS A 26 -5.15 -4.73 -6.36
C LYS A 26 -5.87 -6.02 -6.79
N LYS A 27 -5.30 -7.20 -6.48
CA LYS A 27 -5.91 -8.51 -6.80
C LYS A 27 -7.26 -8.74 -6.11
N ILE A 28 -7.45 -8.23 -4.89
CA ILE A 28 -8.73 -8.35 -4.16
C ILE A 28 -9.72 -7.22 -4.51
N GLY A 29 -9.38 -6.38 -5.50
CA GLY A 29 -10.28 -5.37 -6.06
C GLY A 29 -10.22 -4.00 -5.40
N VAL A 30 -9.17 -3.68 -4.63
CA VAL A 30 -8.96 -2.32 -4.13
C VAL A 30 -8.49 -1.43 -5.29
N PRO A 31 -9.18 -0.31 -5.58
CA PRO A 31 -8.74 0.65 -6.58
C PRO A 31 -7.40 1.29 -6.20
N GLU A 32 -6.51 1.49 -7.17
CA GLU A 32 -5.19 2.09 -6.96
C GLU A 32 -5.26 3.50 -6.35
N GLU A 33 -6.26 4.29 -6.74
CA GLU A 33 -6.52 5.63 -6.16
C GLU A 33 -6.79 5.61 -4.65
N ARG A 34 -7.05 4.42 -4.07
CA ARG A 34 -7.31 4.20 -2.64
C ARG A 34 -6.13 3.59 -1.90
N ILE A 35 -5.00 3.37 -2.56
CA ILE A 35 -3.78 2.82 -1.97
C ILE A 35 -2.71 3.92 -1.95
N LYS A 36 -2.11 4.14 -0.78
CA LYS A 36 -0.98 5.06 -0.60
C LYS A 36 0.21 4.29 -0.06
N ASN A 37 1.23 4.17 -0.89
CA ASN A 37 2.45 3.46 -0.57
C ASN A 37 3.54 4.43 -0.10
N ASP A 38 4.35 3.99 0.84
CA ASP A 38 5.50 4.70 1.39
C ASP A 38 6.63 3.72 1.66
N PHE A 39 7.86 4.09 1.32
CA PHE A 39 9.02 3.23 1.50
C PHE A 39 9.89 3.73 2.63
N PHE A 40 10.40 2.82 3.46
CA PHE A 40 11.34 3.18 4.51
C PHE A 40 12.63 3.77 3.89
N PRO A 41 12.99 5.03 4.21
CA PRO A 41 14.17 5.66 3.64
C PRO A 41 15.43 4.93 4.10
N GLY A 42 16.34 4.64 3.15
CA GLY A 42 17.61 3.96 3.43
C GLY A 42 17.50 2.46 3.67
N TYR A 43 16.31 1.87 3.57
CA TYR A 43 16.16 0.41 3.57
C TYR A 43 16.58 -0.13 2.20
N GLN A 44 17.73 -0.81 2.13
CA GLN A 44 18.18 -1.50 0.93
C GLN A 44 17.87 -2.99 1.05
N TRP A 45 17.06 -3.50 0.13
CA TRP A 45 16.85 -4.94 -0.03
C TRP A 45 17.97 -5.51 -0.93
N PRO A 46 18.57 -6.66 -0.59
CA PRO A 46 19.64 -7.28 -1.38
C PRO A 46 19.16 -7.91 -2.70
#